data_AF-A0A1C3N707-F1
#
_entry.id   AF-A0A1C3N707-F1
#
_cell.length_a   1.000
_cell.length_b   1.000
_cell.length_c   1.000
_cell.angle_alpha   90.00
_cell.angle_beta   90.00
_cell.angle_gamma   90.00
#
_symmetry.space_group_name_H-M   'P 1'
#
loop_
_entity.id
_entity.type
_entity.pdbx_description
1 polymer ?
#
loop_
_entity_poly.entity_id
_entity_poly.type
_entity_poly.pdbx_seq_one_letter_code
_entity_poly.pdbx_strand_id
1 'polypeptide(L)'
;MTSRRLRPWDREPVPAEAGRRSARRPAGPVGPPAGSPPLSDEPERRHEALVGVRLTAATPGSHLLDYLRTEPCAVEAWWIAADIDAVVRLSATSLSVLHRAVEDLRRRGGAEVVATHSILRPLDLPVPTDSPAATVPVPVPARA
;
A
#
# COMPACT_ATOMS: atom_id res chain seq x y z
N MET A 1 -26.90 -38.09 -8.66
CA MET A 1 -25.45 -38.07 -8.94
C MET A 1 -25.03 -36.64 -9.20
N THR A 2 -24.46 -35.95 -8.20
CA THR A 2 -23.93 -34.59 -8.36
C THR A 2 -22.70 -34.43 -7.47
N SER A 3 -21.55 -34.26 -8.13
CA SER A 3 -20.22 -34.17 -7.54
C SER A 3 -20.07 -32.96 -6.62
N ARG A 4 -19.74 -33.23 -5.36
CA ARG A 4 -19.30 -32.23 -4.38
C ARG A 4 -17.83 -31.88 -4.68
N ARG A 5 -17.58 -30.73 -5.31
CA ARG A 5 -16.22 -30.22 -5.49
C ARG A 5 -15.71 -29.73 -4.13
N LEU A 6 -14.69 -30.40 -3.61
CA LEU A 6 -13.95 -29.98 -2.41
C LEU A 6 -13.29 -28.62 -2.69
N ARG A 7 -13.33 -27.71 -1.71
CA ARG A 7 -12.71 -26.38 -1.88
C ARG A 7 -11.20 -26.52 -1.64
N PRO A 8 -10.37 -25.65 -2.24
CA PRO A 8 -8.91 -25.69 -2.10
C PRO A 8 -8.39 -25.59 -0.64
N TRP A 9 -9.26 -25.27 0.31
CA TRP A 9 -8.97 -25.04 1.72
C TRP A 9 -9.17 -26.27 2.62
N ASP A 10 -9.55 -27.43 2.07
CA ASP A 10 -9.64 -28.72 2.78
C ASP A 10 -8.28 -29.50 2.84
N ARG A 11 -7.14 -28.82 2.66
CA ARG A 11 -5.80 -29.46 2.71
C ARG A 11 -5.11 -29.22 4.05
N GLU A 12 -4.70 -30.31 4.72
CA GLU A 12 -3.82 -30.25 5.90
C GLU A 12 -2.43 -29.66 5.56
N PRO A 13 -1.79 -28.95 6.52
CA PRO A 13 -0.44 -28.43 6.35
C PRO A 13 0.64 -29.52 6.57
N VAL A 14 1.64 -29.52 5.69
CA VAL A 14 2.85 -30.37 5.76
C VAL A 14 3.86 -29.79 6.76
N PRO A 15 4.52 -30.61 7.62
CA PRO A 15 5.50 -30.10 8.57
C PRO A 15 6.81 -29.63 7.90
N ALA A 16 7.39 -28.58 8.45
CA ALA A 16 8.67 -28.02 8.03
C ALA A 16 9.86 -28.88 8.52
N GLU A 17 10.66 -29.40 7.59
CA GLU A 17 11.90 -30.10 7.92
C GLU A 17 13.04 -29.12 8.22
N ALA A 18 13.71 -29.42 9.33
CA ALA A 18 14.91 -28.78 9.82
C ALA A 18 16.17 -29.28 9.08
N GLY A 19 17.09 -28.34 8.87
CA GLY A 19 18.52 -28.65 8.90
C GLY A 19 19.27 -28.50 7.59
N ARG A 20 20.21 -27.54 7.56
CA ARG A 20 21.64 -27.82 7.31
C ARG A 20 22.50 -26.65 7.75
N ARG A 21 23.38 -26.93 8.71
CA ARG A 21 24.53 -26.10 9.11
C ARG A 21 25.54 -26.03 7.96
N SER A 22 26.12 -24.85 7.74
CA SER A 22 27.50 -24.73 7.25
C SER A 22 28.19 -23.56 7.94
N ALA A 23 29.17 -23.88 8.77
CA ALA A 23 30.29 -23.02 9.15
C ALA A 23 31.34 -23.11 8.00
N ARG A 24 32.28 -22.20 7.73
CA ARG A 24 32.93 -21.10 8.47
C ARG A 24 33.89 -20.39 7.49
N ARG A 25 34.13 -19.07 7.58
CA ARG A 25 35.44 -18.41 7.84
C ARG A 25 35.36 -16.88 7.71
N PRO A 26 36.18 -16.12 8.46
CA PRO A 26 36.16 -14.66 8.47
C PRO A 26 37.19 -14.08 7.47
N ALA A 27 36.84 -12.97 6.84
CA ALA A 27 37.78 -12.07 6.17
C ALA A 27 37.70 -10.70 6.87
N GLY A 28 38.86 -10.13 7.16
CA GLY A 28 39.05 -8.98 8.05
C GLY A 28 38.49 -7.64 7.55
N PRO A 29 38.70 -6.56 8.32
CA PRO A 29 38.03 -5.28 8.09
C PRO A 29 38.68 -4.54 6.93
N VAL A 30 37.97 -4.44 5.80
CA VAL A 30 38.28 -3.44 4.77
C VAL A 30 37.53 -2.17 5.18
N GLY A 31 38.24 -1.25 5.83
CA GLY A 31 37.70 0.08 6.12
C GLY A 31 37.35 0.81 4.82
N PRO A 32 36.28 1.62 4.78
CA PRO A 32 35.93 2.39 3.59
C PRO A 32 37.03 3.44 3.31
N PRO A 33 37.36 3.71 2.03
CA PRO A 33 38.28 4.79 1.70
C PRO A 33 37.70 6.13 2.18
N ALA A 34 38.52 6.86 2.94
CA ALA A 34 38.23 8.22 3.35
C ALA A 34 37.99 9.10 2.11
N GLY A 35 36.84 9.78 2.04
CA GLY A 35 36.61 10.83 1.04
C GLY A 35 35.33 10.76 0.22
N SER A 36 34.25 10.11 0.68
CA SER A 36 32.92 10.45 0.13
C SER A 36 32.39 11.67 0.88
N PRO A 37 32.16 12.83 0.22
CA PRO A 37 31.45 13.93 0.85
C PRO A 37 30.05 13.43 1.28
N PRO A 38 29.47 13.92 2.39
CA PRO A 38 28.10 13.58 2.74
C PRO A 38 27.23 14.04 1.57
N LEU A 39 26.58 13.10 0.88
CA LEU A 39 25.53 13.40 -0.07
C LEU A 39 24.42 14.10 0.73
N SER A 40 24.42 15.42 0.64
CA SER A 40 23.42 16.30 1.23
C SER A 40 22.02 15.90 0.77
N ASP A 41 21.09 15.86 1.73
CA ASP A 41 19.64 15.84 1.56
C ASP A 41 19.07 14.80 0.57
N GLU A 42 19.50 13.54 0.65
CA GLU A 42 18.62 12.46 0.20
C GLU A 42 17.34 12.56 1.06
N PRO A 43 16.15 12.80 0.47
CA PRO A 43 14.91 12.79 1.25
C PRO A 43 14.89 11.46 2.01
N GLU A 44 14.72 11.51 3.34
CA GLU A 44 14.70 10.33 4.19
C GLU A 44 13.90 9.24 3.48
N ARG A 45 14.56 8.13 3.10
CA ARG A 45 13.90 7.06 2.33
C ARG A 45 12.79 6.47 3.20
N ARG A 46 11.56 6.91 2.95
CA ARG A 46 10.37 6.39 3.59
C ARG A 46 9.87 5.18 2.82
N HIS A 47 9.43 4.19 3.56
CA HIS A 47 8.76 3.02 3.04
C HIS A 47 7.27 3.31 2.99
N GLU A 48 6.70 3.27 1.80
CA GLU A 48 5.30 3.61 1.57
C GLU A 48 4.51 2.41 1.03
N ALA A 49 3.23 2.34 1.38
CA ALA A 49 2.31 1.36 0.83
C ALA A 49 0.90 1.93 0.66
N LEU A 50 0.21 1.47 -0.39
CA LEU A 50 -1.24 1.58 -0.53
C LEU A 50 -1.90 0.30 -0.04
N VAL A 51 -2.82 0.44 0.89
CA VAL A 51 -3.50 -0.68 1.54
C VAL A 51 -4.99 -0.60 1.20
N GLY A 52 -5.48 -1.59 0.46
CA GLY A 52 -6.90 -1.75 0.20
C GLY A 52 -7.56 -2.48 1.35
N VAL A 53 -8.64 -1.91 1.90
CA VAL A 53 -9.37 -2.47 3.04
C VAL A 53 -10.84 -2.70 2.76
N ARG A 54 -11.37 -3.76 3.36
CA ARG A 54 -12.79 -4.03 3.49
C ARG A 54 -13.19 -3.95 4.95
N LEU A 55 -14.26 -3.26 5.23
CA LEU A 55 -14.86 -3.21 6.56
C LEU A 55 -15.66 -4.47 6.78
N THR A 56 -15.51 -5.07 7.95
CA THR A 56 -16.38 -6.18 8.34
C THR A 56 -17.78 -5.63 8.63
N ALA A 57 -18.81 -6.48 8.54
CA ALA A 57 -20.18 -6.08 8.89
C ALA A 57 -20.32 -5.56 10.34
N ALA A 58 -19.36 -5.88 11.21
CA ALA A 58 -19.31 -5.43 12.61
C ALA A 58 -18.57 -4.10 12.80
N THR A 59 -17.93 -3.55 11.76
CA THR A 59 -17.08 -2.36 11.88
C THR A 59 -17.67 -1.20 11.09
N PRO A 60 -18.29 -0.21 11.77
CA PRO A 60 -18.75 0.99 11.09
C PRO A 60 -17.56 1.79 10.54
N GLY A 61 -17.74 2.47 9.40
CA GLY A 61 -16.67 3.26 8.78
C GLY A 61 -16.11 4.37 9.67
N SER A 62 -16.89 4.89 10.63
CA SER A 62 -16.42 5.84 11.63
C SER A 62 -15.31 5.28 12.52
N HIS A 63 -15.34 3.98 12.84
CA HIS A 63 -14.32 3.32 13.65
C HIS A 63 -12.96 3.30 12.94
N LEU A 64 -12.95 2.96 11.64
CA LEU A 64 -11.74 3.02 10.83
C LEU A 64 -11.20 4.45 10.77
N LEU A 65 -12.07 5.45 10.59
CA LEU A 65 -11.66 6.85 10.53
C LEU A 65 -11.05 7.32 11.85
N ASP A 66 -11.63 6.95 12.99
CA ASP A 66 -11.12 7.28 14.32
C ASP A 66 -9.76 6.62 14.58
N TYR A 67 -9.59 5.36 14.17
CA TYR A 67 -8.29 4.70 14.20
C TYR A 67 -7.24 5.46 13.38
N LEU A 68 -7.53 5.77 12.10
CA LEU A 68 -6.59 6.41 11.19
C LEU A 68 -6.13 7.79 11.67
N ARG A 69 -7.00 8.55 12.35
CA ARG A 69 -6.64 9.84 12.97
C ARG A 69 -5.55 9.73 14.04
N THR A 70 -5.40 8.55 14.64
CA THR A 70 -4.42 8.30 15.71
C THR A 70 -3.21 7.51 15.24
N GLU A 71 -3.23 6.97 14.02
CA GLU A 71 -2.17 6.11 13.50
C GLU A 71 -1.05 6.95 12.86
N PRO A 72 0.16 7.00 13.44
CA PRO A 72 1.24 7.86 12.94
C PRO A 72 1.73 7.50 11.54
N CYS A 73 1.50 6.26 11.10
CA CYS A 73 1.91 5.84 9.76
C CYS A 73 0.89 6.25 8.68
N ALA A 74 -0.33 6.65 9.05
CA ALA A 74 -1.37 7.02 8.09
C ALA A 74 -1.14 8.43 7.54
N VAL A 75 -1.00 8.54 6.21
CA VAL A 75 -0.75 9.81 5.53
C VAL A 75 -2.03 10.33 4.89
N GLU A 76 -2.69 9.49 4.11
CA GLU A 76 -3.91 9.81 3.37
C GLU A 76 -4.81 8.58 3.31
N ALA A 77 -6.12 8.81 3.16
CA ALA A 77 -7.09 7.74 2.97
C ALA A 77 -8.27 8.23 2.13
N TRP A 78 -8.85 7.30 1.37
CA TRP A 78 -9.98 7.56 0.48
C TRP A 78 -11.02 6.45 0.63
N TRP A 79 -12.29 6.83 0.73
CA TRP A 79 -13.41 5.89 0.56
C TRP A 79 -13.56 5.59 -0.93
N ILE A 80 -13.75 4.31 -1.26
CA ILE A 80 -13.81 3.84 -2.65
C ILE A 80 -15.18 3.20 -2.90
N ALA A 81 -15.80 3.52 -4.03
CA ALA A 81 -17.01 2.86 -4.49
C ALA A 81 -16.66 1.62 -5.33
N ALA A 82 -16.03 0.60 -4.71
CA ALA A 82 -15.60 -0.63 -5.38
C ALA A 82 -15.88 -1.88 -4.50
N ASP A 83 -15.23 -3.00 -4.80
CA ASP A 83 -15.24 -4.22 -3.98
C ASP A 83 -14.43 -4.10 -2.68
N ILE A 84 -13.70 -2.99 -2.53
CA ILE A 84 -13.06 -2.52 -1.30
C ILE A 84 -13.78 -1.25 -0.80
N ASP A 85 -13.75 -1.04 0.51
CA ASP A 85 -14.42 0.10 1.14
C ASP A 85 -13.51 1.33 1.19
N ALA A 86 -12.21 1.14 1.43
CA ALA A 86 -11.25 2.24 1.45
C ALA A 86 -9.85 1.84 0.96
N VAL A 87 -9.08 2.85 0.56
CA VAL A 87 -7.64 2.76 0.34
C VAL A 87 -6.93 3.70 1.32
N VAL A 88 -5.90 3.18 1.99
CA VAL A 88 -5.09 3.93 2.95
C VAL A 88 -3.65 3.97 2.46
N ARG A 89 -3.06 5.17 2.40
CA ARG A 89 -1.64 5.36 2.17
C ARG A 89 -0.91 5.40 3.51
N LEU A 90 0.03 4.49 3.69
CA LEU A 90 0.90 4.42 4.85
C LEU A 90 2.33 4.83 4.47
N SER A 91 3.02 5.50 5.39
CA SER A 91 4.43 5.87 5.27
C SER A 91 5.15 5.59 6.59
N ALA A 92 6.30 4.95 6.53
CA ALA A 92 7.10 4.62 7.69
C ALA A 92 8.61 4.77 7.43
N THR A 93 9.40 4.93 8.49
CA THR A 93 10.87 5.01 8.41
C THR A 93 11.56 3.66 8.18
N SER A 94 10.83 2.55 8.30
CA SER A 94 11.35 1.20 8.03
C SER A 94 10.23 0.26 7.58
N LEU A 95 10.61 -0.79 6.84
CA LEU A 95 9.68 -1.83 6.40
C LEU A 95 9.01 -2.56 7.58
N SER A 96 9.73 -2.77 8.69
CA SER A 96 9.18 -3.41 9.89
C SER A 96 8.07 -2.59 10.53
N VAL A 97 8.24 -1.26 10.61
CA VAL A 97 7.19 -0.35 11.11
C VAL A 97 6.00 -0.34 10.15
N LEU A 98 6.24 -0.35 8.85
CA LEU A 98 5.17 -0.42 7.85
C LEU A 98 4.36 -1.73 7.97
N HIS A 99 5.02 -2.88 8.09
CA HIS A 99 4.34 -4.17 8.30
C HIS A 99 3.51 -4.17 9.58
N ARG A 100 4.07 -3.63 10.68
CA ARG A 100 3.33 -3.48 11.93
C ARG A 100 2.09 -2.61 11.77
N ALA A 101 2.20 -1.49 11.06
CA ALA A 101 1.06 -0.60 10.79
C ALA A 101 -0.03 -1.31 9.98
N VAL A 102 0.34 -2.15 9.00
CA VAL A 102 -0.63 -2.96 8.24
C VAL A 102 -1.31 -3.99 9.13
N GLU A 103 -0.58 -4.66 10.02
CA GLU A 103 -1.20 -5.60 10.98
C GLU A 103 -2.12 -4.89 11.97
N ASP A 104 -1.71 -3.71 12.42
CA ASP A 104 -2.49 -2.92 13.37
C ASP A 104 -3.75 -2.33 12.74
N LEU A 105 -3.71 -1.98 11.46
CA LEU A 105 -4.90 -1.65 10.67
C LEU A 105 -5.90 -2.82 10.66
N ARG A 106 -5.41 -4.07 10.55
CA ARG A 106 -6.27 -5.26 10.65
C ARG A 106 -6.87 -5.42 12.05
N ARG A 107 -6.02 -5.38 13.08
CA ARG A 107 -6.40 -5.72 14.46
C ARG A 107 -7.18 -4.62 15.17
N ARG A 108 -6.73 -3.37 15.05
CA ARG A 108 -7.23 -2.20 15.76
C ARG A 108 -8.22 -1.40 14.91
N GLY A 109 -7.98 -1.31 13.61
CA GLY A 109 -8.87 -0.63 12.67
C GLY A 109 -10.14 -1.42 12.30
N GLY A 110 -10.24 -2.69 12.69
CA GLY A 110 -11.41 -3.54 12.41
C GLY A 110 -11.60 -3.85 10.92
N ALA A 111 -10.53 -3.74 10.14
CA ALA A 111 -10.56 -3.87 8.70
C ALA A 111 -9.94 -5.19 8.22
N GLU A 112 -10.55 -5.83 7.24
CA GLU A 112 -9.87 -6.84 6.45
C GLU A 112 -8.97 -6.14 5.42
N VAL A 113 -7.66 -6.31 5.52
CA VAL A 113 -6.75 -5.85 4.46
C VAL A 113 -6.76 -6.86 3.31
N VAL A 114 -7.25 -6.40 2.16
CA VAL A 114 -7.43 -7.20 0.93
C VAL A 114 -6.16 -7.24 0.11
N ALA A 115 -5.48 -6.09 0.03
CA ALA A 115 -4.23 -5.97 -0.72
C ALA A 115 -3.30 -4.94 -0.08
N THR A 116 -2.00 -5.15 -0.25
CA THR A 116 -0.96 -4.21 0.16
C THR A 116 0.02 -4.05 -0.99
N HIS A 117 0.16 -2.84 -1.49
CA HIS A 117 1.04 -2.51 -2.61
C HIS A 117 2.12 -1.56 -2.12
N SER A 118 3.37 -2.02 -2.07
CA SER A 118 4.50 -1.16 -1.76
C SER A 118 4.74 -0.15 -2.89
N ILE A 119 4.86 1.12 -2.53
CA ILE A 119 5.17 2.18 -3.49
C ILE A 119 6.69 2.23 -3.65
N LEU A 120 7.18 1.88 -4.84
CA LEU A 120 8.62 1.90 -5.14
C LEU A 120 9.09 3.28 -5.57
N ARG A 121 8.27 3.96 -6.37
CA ARG A 121 8.48 5.34 -6.84
C ARG A 121 7.18 5.88 -7.44
N PRO A 122 6.93 7.20 -7.39
CA PRO A 122 5.87 7.82 -8.18
C PRO A 122 6.16 7.69 -9.68
N LEU A 123 5.09 7.75 -10.47
CA LEU A 123 5.14 7.86 -11.93
C LEU A 123 4.86 9.31 -12.29
N ASP A 124 5.75 9.93 -13.05
CA ASP A 124 5.53 11.28 -13.55
C ASP A 124 4.51 11.23 -14.68
N LEU A 125 3.36 11.88 -14.47
CA LEU A 125 2.35 12.09 -15.49
C LEU A 125 2.45 13.53 -15.97
N PRO A 126 2.37 13.80 -17.29
CA PRO A 126 2.33 15.16 -17.79
C PRO A 126 1.08 15.85 -17.25
N VAL A 127 1.22 17.10 -16.82
CA VAL A 127 0.08 17.93 -16.43
C VAL A 127 -0.87 17.99 -17.64
N PRO A 128 -2.16 17.64 -17.50
CA PRO A 128 -3.10 17.76 -18.59
C PRO A 128 -3.10 19.21 -19.05
N THR A 129 -2.71 19.45 -20.30
CA THR A 129 -2.93 20.75 -20.90
C THR A 129 -4.42 20.83 -21.17
N ASP A 130 -5.14 21.67 -20.44
CA ASP A 130 -6.52 22.02 -20.78
C ASP A 130 -6.49 22.62 -22.20
N SER A 131 -6.75 21.78 -23.20
CA SER A 131 -6.95 22.24 -24.55
C SER A 131 -8.29 22.98 -24.52
N PRO A 132 -8.34 24.31 -24.77
CA PRO A 132 -9.62 24.99 -24.86
C PRO A 132 -10.40 24.31 -25.98
N ALA A 133 -11.50 23.66 -25.61
CA ALA A 133 -12.43 23.08 -26.55
C ALA A 133 -12.74 24.15 -27.59
N ALA A 134 -12.57 23.80 -28.86
CA ALA A 134 -12.97 24.64 -29.97
C ALA A 134 -14.42 25.06 -29.72
N THR A 135 -14.62 26.35 -29.43
CA THR A 135 -15.93 26.98 -29.43
C THR A 135 -16.49 26.80 -30.83
N VAL A 136 -17.27 25.75 -31.05
CA VAL A 136 -18.09 25.61 -32.25
C VAL A 136 -19.19 26.67 -32.10
N PRO A 137 -19.21 27.73 -32.93
CA PRO A 137 -20.28 28.72 -32.84
C PRO A 137 -21.60 28.03 -33.19
N VAL A 138 -22.55 28.07 -32.24
CA VAL A 138 -23.93 27.63 -32.46
C VAL A 138 -24.56 28.60 -33.48
N PRO A 139 -25.01 28.15 -34.66
CA PRO A 139 -25.69 29.03 -35.60
C PRO A 139 -27.07 29.41 -35.05
N VAL A 140 -27.30 30.72 -34.92
CA VAL A 140 -28.60 31.29 -34.56
C VAL A 140 -29.57 31.06 -35.72
N PRO A 141 -30.76 30.44 -35.52
CA PRO A 141 -31.73 30.32 -36.58
C PRO A 141 -32.31 31.69 -36.94
N ALA A 142 -32.36 32.00 -38.23
CA ALA A 142 -32.99 33.20 -38.76
C ALA A 142 -34.48 33.21 -38.39
N ARG A 143 -34.92 34.32 -37.77
CA ARG A 143 -36.35 34.58 -37.51
C ARG A 143 -37.09 34.76 -38.84
N ALA A 144 -38.20 34.03 -38.98
CA ALA A 144 -39.24 34.29 -39.98
C ALA A 144 -40.23 35.33 -39.45
#